data_AF-A0A5B0KHA5-F1
#
_entry.id   AF-A0A5B0KHA5-F1
#
_cell.length_a   1.000
_cell.length_b   1.000
_cell.length_c   1.000
_cell.angle_alpha   90.00
_cell.angle_beta   90.00
_cell.angle_gamma   90.00
#
_symmetry.space_group_name_H-M   'P 1'
#
loop_
_entity.id
_entity.type
_entity.pdbx_description
1 polymer ?
#
loop_
_entity_poly.entity_id
_entity_poly.type
_entity_poly.pdbx_seq_one_letter_code
_entity_poly.pdbx_strand_id
1 'polypeptide(L)'
;MTDKDRDGDIKKNIARLREQNRQPYSTSGVAAPLLHAPEEKLLRARVTENIEKIDTAERNALMNAISLQLLMGNITQGEALKRMRINLVGMKQDAYAQLVGVSRKTISDIENNKINNSIETLNKVFKPFGLQLGLIPTSPQRLISLLNSAEK
;
A
#
# COMPACT_ATOMS: atom_id res chain seq x y z
N MET A 1 1.07 36.11 -27.20
CA MET A 1 1.59 34.80 -26.77
C MET A 1 0.93 33.74 -27.63
N THR A 2 1.69 32.96 -28.39
CA THR A 2 1.11 31.93 -29.27
C THR A 2 0.80 30.66 -28.48
N ASP A 3 -0.07 29.77 -28.98
CA ASP A 3 -0.39 28.49 -28.31
C ASP A 3 0.83 27.62 -28.03
N LYS A 4 1.83 27.70 -28.93
CA LYS A 4 3.10 26.97 -28.80
C LYS A 4 3.96 27.46 -27.62
N ASP A 5 3.88 28.75 -27.30
CA ASP A 5 4.58 29.34 -26.16
C ASP A 5 3.94 28.91 -24.83
N ARG A 6 2.59 28.88 -24.78
CA ARG A 6 1.81 28.43 -23.61
C ARG A 6 2.07 26.96 -23.28
N ASP A 7 2.09 26.08 -24.28
CA ASP A 7 2.40 24.65 -24.11
C ASP A 7 3.84 24.42 -23.60
N GLY A 8 4.79 25.24 -24.06
CA GLY A 8 6.17 25.23 -23.58
C GLY A 8 6.26 25.56 -22.09
N ASP A 9 5.51 26.56 -21.64
CA ASP A 9 5.53 26.99 -20.24
C ASP A 9 4.79 26.02 -19.30
N ILE A 10 3.69 25.42 -19.76
CA ILE A 10 3.01 24.34 -19.01
C ILE A 10 3.96 23.15 -18.80
N LYS A 11 4.70 22.73 -19.84
CA LYS A 11 5.66 21.62 -19.74
C LYS A 11 6.78 21.92 -18.76
N LYS A 12 7.32 23.15 -18.76
CA LYS A 12 8.33 23.59 -17.78
C LYS A 12 7.78 23.56 -16.35
N ASN A 13 6.55 24.02 -16.15
CA ASN A 13 5.90 24.00 -14.84
C ASN A 13 5.70 22.58 -14.32
N ILE A 14 5.22 21.66 -15.16
CA ILE A 14 5.08 20.23 -14.81
C ILE A 14 6.45 19.59 -14.54
N ALA A 15 7.47 19.91 -15.33
CA ALA A 15 8.84 19.41 -15.10
C ALA A 15 9.39 19.88 -13.75
N ARG A 16 9.20 21.16 -13.41
CA ARG A 16 9.59 21.71 -12.09
C ARG A 16 8.84 21.03 -10.95
N LEU A 17 7.53 20.82 -11.10
CA LEU A 17 6.72 20.11 -10.10
C LEU A 17 7.19 18.66 -9.92
N ARG A 18 7.57 17.98 -11.01
CA ARG A 18 8.13 16.62 -10.96
C ARG A 18 9.49 16.59 -10.27
N GLU A 19 10.37 17.56 -10.56
CA GLU A 19 11.69 17.64 -9.93
C GLU A 19 11.58 17.89 -8.42
N GLN A 20 10.67 18.77 -8.00
CA GLN A 20 10.35 19.01 -6.59
C GLN A 20 9.79 17.76 -5.88
N ASN A 21 9.14 16.86 -6.64
CA ASN A 21 8.56 15.62 -6.13
C ASN A 21 9.45 14.39 -6.40
N ARG A 22 10.67 14.58 -6.92
CA ARG A 22 11.53 13.50 -7.40
C ARG A 22 12.13 12.73 -6.22
N GLN A 23 11.66 11.50 -6.05
CA GLN A 23 12.33 10.44 -5.32
C GLN A 23 12.28 9.18 -6.19
N PRO A 24 13.31 8.33 -6.17
CA PRO A 24 13.34 7.11 -6.97
C PRO A 24 12.30 6.14 -6.42
N TYR A 25 11.14 6.10 -7.07
CA TYR A 25 10.24 4.96 -6.96
C TYR A 25 10.88 3.83 -7.77
N SER A 26 11.67 2.99 -7.11
CA SER A 26 12.25 1.81 -7.75
C SER A 26 11.13 0.82 -8.02
N THR A 27 10.69 0.73 -9.27
CA THR A 27 9.90 -0.40 -9.79
C THR A 27 10.74 -1.68 -9.92
N SER A 28 12.01 -1.63 -9.52
CA SER A 28 12.92 -2.77 -9.43
C SER A 28 13.24 -3.02 -7.97
N GLY A 29 12.97 -4.23 -7.50
CA GLY A 29 13.27 -4.65 -6.14
C GLY A 29 14.74 -4.45 -5.79
N VAL A 30 15.01 -3.50 -4.90
CA VAL A 30 16.18 -3.51 -4.03
C VAL A 30 15.82 -2.74 -2.76
N ALA A 31 15.95 -3.43 -1.63
CA ALA A 31 15.50 -3.00 -0.32
C ALA A 31 16.13 -1.67 0.13
N ALA A 32 15.30 -0.73 0.58
CA ALA A 32 15.75 0.32 1.49
C ALA A 32 15.90 -0.30 2.91
N PRO A 33 17.05 -0.18 3.59
CA PRO A 33 17.27 -0.78 4.91
C PRO A 33 16.55 -0.12 6.09
N LEU A 34 15.46 0.62 5.86
CA LEU A 34 14.75 1.32 6.92
C LEU A 34 13.45 0.57 7.23
N LEU A 35 13.39 -0.05 8.42
CA LEU A 35 12.20 -0.62 9.10
C LEU A 35 11.95 -2.16 9.03
N HIS A 36 12.97 -3.02 8.88
CA HIS A 36 12.78 -4.49 8.92
C HIS A 36 12.44 -5.08 10.32
N ALA A 37 12.51 -4.30 11.41
CA ALA A 37 12.53 -4.87 12.76
C ALA A 37 11.17 -5.38 13.34
N PRO A 38 9.98 -4.79 13.07
CA PRO A 38 8.75 -5.24 13.75
C PRO A 38 8.06 -6.41 13.03
N GLU A 39 8.09 -6.42 11.71
CA GLU A 39 7.22 -7.30 10.91
C GLU A 39 7.77 -8.73 10.80
N GLU A 40 9.07 -8.91 10.55
CA GLU A 40 9.66 -10.27 10.48
C GLU A 40 9.49 -11.04 11.79
N LYS A 41 9.63 -10.37 12.93
CA LYS A 41 9.45 -10.98 14.25
C LYS A 41 8.00 -11.44 14.46
N LEU A 42 7.03 -10.65 14.00
CA LEU A 42 5.61 -10.95 14.16
C LEU A 42 5.12 -12.00 13.14
N LEU A 43 5.70 -12.02 11.94
CA LEU A 43 5.44 -13.00 10.88
C LEU A 43 5.99 -14.38 11.23
N ARG A 44 7.22 -14.46 11.75
CA ARG A 44 7.84 -15.77 12.11
C ARG A 44 7.13 -16.48 13.27
N ALA A 45 6.44 -15.74 14.13
CA ALA A 45 5.82 -16.31 15.33
C ALA A 45 4.46 -17.00 15.10
N ARG A 46 3.85 -16.91 13.90
CA ARG A 46 2.38 -17.17 13.75
C ARG A 46 1.91 -18.02 12.58
N VAL A 47 2.80 -18.55 11.75
CA VAL A 47 2.35 -19.10 10.45
C VAL A 47 1.63 -20.44 10.54
N THR A 48 1.63 -21.17 11.67
CA THR A 48 1.04 -22.54 11.67
C THR A 48 0.05 -22.88 12.78
N GLU A 49 -0.06 -22.16 13.89
CA GLU A 49 -0.93 -22.58 15.00
C GLU A 49 -1.63 -21.39 15.68
N ASN A 50 -2.96 -21.31 15.60
CA ASN A 50 -3.86 -20.37 16.29
C ASN A 50 -4.03 -18.94 15.74
N ILE A 51 -4.66 -18.83 14.55
CA ILE A 51 -5.27 -17.56 14.06
C ILE A 51 -6.40 -17.08 15.01
N GLU A 52 -7.01 -17.99 15.77
CA GLU A 52 -8.08 -17.70 16.74
C GLU A 52 -7.63 -16.88 17.96
N LYS A 53 -6.32 -16.70 18.20
CA LYS A 53 -5.79 -16.05 19.42
C LYS A 53 -4.87 -14.85 19.16
N ILE A 54 -5.01 -14.16 18.03
CA ILE A 54 -4.34 -12.87 17.88
C ILE A 54 -5.10 -11.83 18.74
N ASP A 55 -4.43 -11.32 19.78
CA ASP A 55 -4.96 -10.24 20.60
C ASP A 55 -5.25 -9.00 19.74
N THR A 56 -6.28 -8.24 20.11
CA THR A 56 -6.73 -7.06 19.36
C THR A 56 -5.60 -6.05 19.19
N ALA A 57 -4.77 -5.87 20.22
CA ALA A 57 -3.61 -4.99 20.16
C ALA A 57 -2.57 -5.47 19.13
N GLU A 58 -2.30 -6.78 19.08
CA GLU A 58 -1.33 -7.36 18.14
C GLU A 58 -1.84 -7.33 16.70
N ARG A 59 -3.15 -7.48 16.50
CA ARG A 59 -3.79 -7.32 15.17
C ARG A 59 -3.64 -5.88 14.67
N ASN A 60 -3.90 -4.91 15.53
CA ASN A 60 -3.76 -3.49 15.20
C ASN A 60 -2.30 -3.12 14.91
N ALA A 61 -1.36 -3.64 15.70
CA ALA A 61 0.07 -3.43 15.48
C ALA A 61 0.53 -3.97 14.11
N LEU A 62 0.10 -5.18 13.74
CA LEU A 62 0.40 -5.76 12.43
C LEU A 62 -0.23 -4.96 11.29
N MET A 63 -1.50 -4.56 11.45
CA MET A 63 -2.22 -3.74 10.47
C MET A 63 -1.49 -2.41 10.21
N ASN A 64 -1.04 -1.74 11.28
CA ASN A 64 -0.28 -0.50 11.20
C ASN A 64 1.10 -0.70 10.56
N ALA A 65 1.79 -1.80 10.89
CA ALA A 65 3.09 -2.11 10.29
C ALA A 65 3.00 -2.31 8.77
N ILE A 66 2.02 -3.09 8.30
CA ILE A 66 1.80 -3.31 6.86
C ILE A 66 1.39 -2.00 6.18
N SER A 67 0.50 -1.22 6.81
CA SER A 67 0.06 0.09 6.29
C SER A 67 1.23 1.06 6.13
N LEU A 68 2.12 1.13 7.12
CA LEU A 68 3.30 1.97 7.07
C LEU A 68 4.23 1.54 5.94
N GLN A 69 4.51 0.25 5.79
CA GLN A 69 5.35 -0.23 4.69
C GLN A 69 4.76 0.09 3.31
N LEU A 70 3.43 -0.02 3.16
CA LEU A 70 2.74 0.35 1.93
C LEU A 70 2.87 1.86 1.65
N LEU A 71 2.64 2.71 2.66
CA LEU A 71 2.76 4.17 2.53
C LEU A 71 4.20 4.62 2.25
N MET A 72 5.20 3.91 2.77
CA MET A 72 6.62 4.16 2.50
C MET A 72 7.08 3.60 1.15
N GLY A 73 6.23 2.86 0.43
CA GLY A 73 6.57 2.25 -0.86
C GLY A 73 7.49 1.03 -0.75
N ASN A 74 7.64 0.46 0.46
CA ASN A 74 8.48 -0.72 0.71
C ASN A 74 7.84 -2.01 0.19
N ILE A 75 6.51 -2.04 0.13
CA ILE A 75 5.73 -3.16 -0.40
C ILE A 75 4.69 -2.65 -1.39
N THR A 76 4.29 -3.51 -2.32
CA THR A 76 3.21 -3.20 -3.27
C THR A 76 1.84 -3.37 -2.61
N GLN A 77 0.81 -2.83 -3.25
CA GLN A 77 -0.58 -3.06 -2.84
C GLN A 77 -0.95 -4.55 -2.83
N GLY A 78 -0.48 -5.32 -3.82
CA GLY A 78 -0.72 -6.76 -3.89
C GLY A 78 -0.09 -7.52 -2.73
N GLU A 79 1.15 -7.17 -2.37
CA GLU A 79 1.84 -7.77 -1.23
C GLU A 79 1.17 -7.39 0.09
N ALA A 80 0.79 -6.13 0.27
CA ALA A 80 0.04 -5.67 1.44
C ALA A 80 -1.28 -6.45 1.60
N LEU A 81 -2.06 -6.59 0.52
CA LEU A 81 -3.29 -7.37 0.53
C LEU A 81 -3.06 -8.83 0.94
N LYS A 82 -2.05 -9.48 0.34
CA LYS A 82 -1.72 -10.87 0.64
C LYS A 82 -1.37 -11.06 2.11
N ARG A 83 -0.55 -10.16 2.67
CA ARG A 83 -0.17 -10.18 4.09
C ARG A 83 -1.36 -9.95 5.00
N MET A 84 -2.22 -8.98 4.70
CA MET A 84 -3.43 -8.73 5.48
C MET A 84 -4.38 -9.94 5.44
N ARG A 85 -4.63 -10.50 4.25
CA ARG A 85 -5.50 -11.68 4.09
C ARG A 85 -5.00 -12.89 4.88
N ILE A 86 -3.71 -13.20 4.80
CA ILE A 86 -3.15 -14.38 5.45
C ILE A 86 -2.96 -14.14 6.95
N ASN A 87 -2.37 -13.02 7.35
CA ASN A 87 -1.89 -12.83 8.72
C ASN A 87 -2.90 -12.15 9.65
N LEU A 88 -3.88 -11.40 9.13
CA LEU A 88 -4.93 -10.76 9.95
C LEU A 88 -6.22 -11.58 9.97
N VAL A 89 -6.57 -12.20 8.85
CA VAL A 89 -7.85 -12.91 8.67
C VAL A 89 -7.70 -14.41 8.52
N GLY A 90 -6.55 -14.91 8.04
CA GLY A 90 -6.32 -16.35 7.89
C GLY A 90 -7.09 -17.02 6.76
N MET A 91 -7.54 -16.26 5.75
CA MET A 91 -8.40 -16.79 4.70
C MET A 91 -7.63 -17.20 3.45
N LYS A 92 -8.08 -18.26 2.78
CA LYS A 92 -7.68 -18.57 1.40
C LYS A 92 -8.25 -17.52 0.43
N GLN A 93 -7.69 -17.43 -0.78
CA GLN A 93 -8.07 -16.42 -1.78
C GLN A 93 -9.55 -16.51 -2.19
N ASP A 94 -10.07 -17.72 -2.34
CA ASP A 94 -11.47 -18.02 -2.67
C ASP A 94 -12.43 -17.53 -1.59
N ALA A 95 -12.17 -17.89 -0.33
CA ALA A 95 -12.99 -17.45 0.81
C ALA A 95 -12.96 -15.92 0.96
N TYR A 96 -11.77 -15.31 0.83
CA TYR A 96 -11.65 -13.86 0.91
C TYR A 96 -12.35 -13.16 -0.26
N ALA A 97 -12.26 -13.71 -1.48
CA ALA A 97 -12.94 -13.15 -2.65
C ALA A 97 -14.46 -13.12 -2.47
N GLN A 98 -15.04 -14.19 -1.91
CA GLN A 98 -16.46 -14.25 -1.58
C GLN A 98 -16.84 -13.19 -0.54
N LEU A 99 -16.03 -13.04 0.52
CA LEU A 99 -16.25 -12.05 1.58
C LEU A 99 -16.34 -10.61 1.04
N VAL A 100 -15.45 -10.23 0.13
CA VAL A 100 -15.39 -8.87 -0.42
C VAL A 100 -16.19 -8.67 -1.71
N GLY A 101 -16.85 -9.73 -2.20
CA GLY A 101 -17.71 -9.68 -3.38
C GLY A 101 -16.97 -9.49 -4.70
N VAL A 102 -15.83 -10.16 -4.88
CA VAL A 102 -15.05 -10.17 -6.14
C VAL A 102 -14.71 -11.58 -6.58
N SER A 103 -14.16 -11.76 -7.78
CA SER A 103 -13.72 -13.08 -8.25
C SER A 103 -12.41 -13.51 -7.57
N ARG A 104 -12.21 -14.83 -7.40
CA ARG A 104 -10.90 -15.36 -6.95
C ARG A 104 -9.75 -14.90 -7.85
N LYS A 105 -10.00 -14.85 -9.17
CA LYS A 105 -9.04 -14.35 -10.16
C LYS A 105 -8.66 -12.90 -9.88
N THR A 106 -9.60 -12.06 -9.49
CA THR A 106 -9.36 -10.66 -9.10
C THR A 106 -8.40 -10.57 -7.91
N ILE A 107 -8.64 -11.34 -6.84
CA ILE A 107 -7.71 -11.39 -5.69
C ILE A 107 -6.31 -11.83 -6.15
N SER A 108 -6.24 -12.91 -6.94
CA SER A 108 -4.96 -13.40 -7.47
C SER A 108 -4.26 -12.36 -8.35
N ASP A 109 -4.97 -11.66 -9.21
CA ASP A 109 -4.39 -10.66 -10.11
C ASP A 109 -3.89 -9.43 -9.30
N ILE A 110 -4.61 -9.00 -8.26
CA ILE A 110 -4.17 -7.95 -7.34
C ILE A 110 -2.91 -8.38 -6.58
N GLU A 111 -2.92 -9.56 -5.94
CA GLU A 111 -1.78 -10.06 -5.14
C GLU A 111 -0.50 -10.25 -5.97
N ASN A 112 -0.64 -10.49 -7.28
CA ASN A 112 0.48 -10.59 -8.22
C ASN A 112 0.77 -9.28 -8.97
N ASN A 113 0.24 -8.15 -8.52
CA ASN A 113 0.51 -6.81 -9.06
C ASN A 113 0.16 -6.65 -10.55
N LYS A 114 -0.92 -7.27 -11.02
CA LYS A 114 -1.40 -7.08 -12.40
C LYS A 114 -2.20 -5.78 -12.53
N ILE A 115 -1.99 -5.08 -13.66
CA ILE A 115 -2.35 -3.66 -13.87
C ILE A 115 -3.85 -3.44 -14.20
N ASN A 116 -4.73 -4.43 -14.05
CA ASN A 116 -6.10 -4.37 -14.60
C ASN A 116 -7.22 -4.05 -13.58
N ASN A 117 -6.90 -3.63 -12.35
CA ASN A 117 -7.90 -3.48 -11.30
C ASN A 117 -8.37 -2.03 -11.16
N SER A 118 -9.70 -1.83 -11.12
CA SER A 118 -10.28 -0.49 -10.91
C SER A 118 -10.09 -0.02 -9.46
N ILE A 119 -10.09 1.30 -9.25
CA ILE A 119 -10.08 1.91 -7.90
C ILE A 119 -11.24 1.38 -7.06
N GLU A 120 -12.42 1.19 -7.66
CA GLU A 120 -13.60 0.62 -6.98
C GLU A 120 -13.32 -0.81 -6.49
N THR A 121 -12.69 -1.65 -7.31
CA THR A 121 -12.35 -3.03 -6.95
C THR A 121 -11.34 -3.06 -5.81
N LEU A 122 -10.31 -2.22 -5.89
CA LEU A 122 -9.30 -2.12 -4.84
C LEU A 122 -9.92 -1.60 -3.53
N ASN A 123 -10.80 -0.60 -3.59
CA ASN A 123 -11.54 -0.13 -2.42
C ASN A 123 -12.40 -1.25 -1.79
N LYS A 124 -13.11 -2.06 -2.58
CA LYS A 124 -13.86 -3.21 -2.06
C LYS A 124 -12.96 -4.20 -1.32
N VAL A 125 -11.81 -4.50 -1.91
CA VAL A 125 -10.86 -5.49 -1.40
C VAL A 125 -10.14 -5.02 -0.13
N PHE A 126 -9.93 -3.72 0.05
CA PHE A 126 -9.30 -3.13 1.24
C PHE A 126 -10.28 -2.68 2.33
N LYS A 127 -11.58 -2.55 2.01
CA LYS A 127 -12.64 -2.12 2.93
C LYS A 127 -12.69 -2.89 4.26
N PRO A 128 -12.55 -4.24 4.31
CA PRO A 128 -12.58 -4.98 5.58
C PRO A 128 -11.48 -4.56 6.56
N PHE A 129 -10.40 -3.97 6.07
CA PHE A 129 -9.28 -3.50 6.88
C PHE A 129 -9.38 -2.01 7.23
N GLY A 130 -10.49 -1.34 6.89
CA GLY A 130 -10.63 0.10 7.10
C GLY A 130 -9.74 0.94 6.19
N LEU A 131 -9.26 0.37 5.08
CA LEU A 131 -8.40 1.06 4.11
C LEU A 131 -9.16 1.40 2.83
N GLN A 132 -8.79 2.52 2.23
CA GLN A 132 -9.27 2.98 0.94
C GLN A 132 -8.11 3.57 0.13
N LEU A 133 -8.21 3.50 -1.19
CA LEU A 133 -7.29 4.16 -2.09
C LEU A 133 -7.53 5.67 -2.11
N GLY A 134 -6.43 6.40 -2.04
CA GLY A 134 -6.40 7.85 -2.17
C GLY A 134 -5.07 8.32 -2.73
N LEU A 135 -5.00 9.61 -3.05
CA LEU A 135 -3.74 10.24 -3.44
C LEU A 135 -2.93 10.57 -2.18
N ILE A 136 -1.66 10.16 -2.20
CA ILE A 136 -0.68 10.50 -1.17
C ILE A 136 0.54 11.14 -1.86
N PRO A 137 1.37 11.91 -1.12
CA PRO A 137 2.65 12.34 -1.65
C PRO A 137 3.48 11.17 -2.15
N THR A 138 4.08 11.30 -3.33
CA THR A 138 4.96 10.28 -3.92
C THR A 138 6.28 10.12 -3.17
N SER A 139 6.63 11.10 -2.34
CA SER A 139 7.81 11.09 -1.48
C SER A 139 7.42 10.76 -0.04
N PRO A 140 7.99 9.70 0.56
CA PRO A 140 7.78 9.38 1.98
C PRO A 140 8.11 10.55 2.91
N GLN A 141 9.17 11.32 2.61
CA GLN A 141 9.56 12.48 3.41
C GLN A 141 8.49 13.58 3.39
N ARG A 142 7.85 13.80 2.24
CA ARG A 142 6.76 14.77 2.11
C ARG A 142 5.52 14.30 2.87
N LEU A 143 5.23 13.01 2.86
CA LEU A 143 4.16 12.43 3.67
C LEU A 143 4.43 12.60 5.17
N ILE A 144 5.63 12.27 5.65
CA ILE A 144 6.01 12.43 7.06
C ILE A 144 5.92 13.90 7.50
N SER A 145 6.42 14.83 6.68
CA SER A 145 6.32 16.26 6.95
C SER A 145 4.87 16.73 7.05
N LEU A 146 4.00 16.25 6.15
CA LEU A 146 2.57 16.57 6.18
C LEU A 146 1.89 16.06 7.46
N LEU A 147 2.17 14.82 7.86
CA LEU A 147 1.58 14.23 9.08
C LEU A 147 2.05 14.96 10.34
N ASN A 148 3.34 15.26 10.46
CA ASN A 148 3.89 16.00 11.60
C ASN A 148 3.36 17.45 11.68
N SER A 149 2.96 18.02 10.55
CA SER A 149 2.37 19.37 10.52
C SER A 149 0.91 19.39 10.99
N ALA A 150 0.21 18.25 10.99
CA ALA A 150 -1.19 18.14 11.41
C ALA A 150 -1.36 17.98 12.93
N GLU A 151 -0.29 17.65 13.65
CA GLU A 151 -0.29 17.51 15.12
C GLU A 151 0.04 18.83 15.86
N LYS A 152 0.19 19.94 15.12
CA LYS A 152 0.37 21.30 15.66
C LYS A 152 -0.87 22.15 15.44
#